data_AF-A0A537E9G2-F1
#
_entry.id   AF-A0A537E9G2-F1
#
_cell.length_a   1.000
_cell.length_b   1.000
_cell.length_c   1.000
_cell.angle_alpha   90.00
_cell.angle_beta   90.00
_cell.angle_gamma   90.00
#
_symmetry.space_group_name_H-M   'P 1'
#
loop_
_entity.id
_entity.type
_entity.pdbx_description
1 polymer ?
#
loop_
_entity_poly.entity_id
_entity_poly.type
_entity_poly.pdbx_seq_one_letter_code
_entity_poly.pdbx_strand_id
1 'polypeptide(L)'
;MIEAPRLDKHGLDERVEQRLGVLKERFEIFNNFVQKEMNRGNSLEALEYYRTMVIASLVEVLRIKYYSPHYDFRMRYINHELPPEIVKKLENLCFVRGKEELQRKYLEALQWFNRAMVESSASKE
;
A
#
# COMPACT_ATOMS: atom_id res chain seq x y z
N MET A 1 15.69 -34.45 -5.28
CA MET A 1 14.53 -33.53 -5.31
C MET A 1 14.45 -32.86 -3.95
N ILE A 2 14.46 -31.53 -3.89
CA ILE A 2 14.18 -30.81 -2.64
C ILE A 2 12.65 -30.73 -2.54
N GLU A 3 12.10 -31.28 -1.47
CA GLU A 3 10.67 -31.19 -1.20
C GLU A 3 10.32 -29.74 -0.81
N ALA A 4 9.28 -29.18 -1.44
CA ALA A 4 8.89 -27.81 -1.16
C ALA A 4 8.38 -27.70 0.29
N PRO A 5 8.85 -26.73 1.08
CA PRO A 5 8.35 -26.54 2.44
C PRO A 5 6.85 -26.25 2.41
N ARG A 6 6.11 -26.87 3.34
CA ARG A 6 4.68 -26.58 3.52
C ARG A 6 4.50 -25.16 4.04
N LEU A 7 3.48 -24.47 3.55
CA LEU A 7 3.15 -23.13 4.02
C LEU A 7 2.65 -23.18 5.47
N ASP A 8 3.43 -22.59 6.38
CA ASP A 8 2.99 -22.32 7.75
C ASP A 8 2.00 -21.15 7.75
N LYS A 9 0.71 -21.48 7.82
CA LYS A 9 -0.38 -20.50 7.81
C LYS A 9 -0.42 -19.68 9.10
N HIS A 10 -0.21 -20.31 10.25
CA HIS A 10 -0.28 -19.63 11.54
C HIS A 10 0.84 -18.60 11.66
N GLY A 11 2.08 -19.00 11.35
CA GLY A 11 3.20 -18.07 11.34
C GLY A 11 3.08 -16.99 10.26
N LEU A 12 2.34 -17.22 9.16
CA LEU A 12 2.00 -16.16 8.20
C LEU A 12 1.01 -15.16 8.80
N ASP A 13 -0.04 -15.63 9.47
CA ASP A 13 -1.07 -14.76 10.04
C ASP A 13 -0.53 -13.84 11.14
N GLU A 14 0.32 -14.35 12.03
CA GLU A 14 1.01 -13.56 13.06
C GLU A 14 1.92 -12.48 12.44
N ARG A 15 2.71 -12.85 11.41
CA ARG A 15 3.59 -11.90 10.72
C ARG A 15 2.80 -10.80 10.02
N VAL A 16 1.68 -11.16 9.38
CA VAL A 16 0.79 -10.19 8.71
C VAL A 16 0.18 -9.23 9.73
N GLU A 17 -0.26 -9.72 10.89
CA GLU A 17 -0.84 -8.89 11.94
C GLU A 17 0.17 -7.89 12.51
N GLN A 18 1.37 -8.37 12.90
CA GLN A 18 2.47 -7.51 13.33
C GLN A 18 2.81 -6.47 12.25
N ARG A 19 2.77 -6.90 10.99
CA ARG A 19 3.10 -6.03 9.87
C ARG A 19 2.04 -4.94 9.65
N LEU A 20 0.76 -5.24 9.78
CA LEU A 20 -0.31 -4.23 9.72
C LEU A 20 -0.11 -3.13 10.77
N GLY A 21 0.28 -3.51 12.00
CA GLY A 21 0.62 -2.54 13.06
C GLY A 21 1.74 -1.58 12.64
N VAL A 22 2.89 -2.14 12.24
CA VAL A 22 4.04 -1.35 11.77
C VAL A 22 3.70 -0.48 10.56
N LEU A 23 2.91 -1.02 9.62
CA LEU A 23 2.49 -0.31 8.41
C LEU A 23 1.62 0.91 8.76
N LYS A 24 0.69 0.76 9.70
CA LYS A 24 -0.17 1.84 10.19
C LYS A 24 0.66 2.97 10.79
N GLU A 25 1.52 2.66 11.75
CA GLU A 25 2.36 3.64 12.44
C GLU A 25 3.27 4.40 11.47
N ARG A 26 3.97 3.66 10.59
CA ARG A 26 4.83 4.25 9.57
C ARG A 26 4.03 5.17 8.66
N PHE A 27 2.84 4.74 8.22
CA PHE A 27 2.02 5.54 7.33
C PHE A 27 1.55 6.83 8.03
N GLU A 28 1.05 6.77 9.26
CA GLU A 28 0.62 7.93 10.05
C GLU A 28 1.72 8.99 10.21
N ILE A 29 2.96 8.56 10.44
CA ILE A 29 4.10 9.46 10.61
C ILE A 29 4.51 10.12 9.28
N PHE A 30 4.62 9.35 8.20
CA PHE A 30 5.31 9.80 6.98
C PHE A 30 4.40 10.27 5.85
N ASN A 31 3.12 9.88 5.81
CA ASN A 31 2.23 10.25 4.69
C ASN A 31 2.10 11.78 4.53
N ASN A 32 2.12 12.53 5.65
CA ASN A 32 1.96 13.99 5.64
C ASN A 32 3.12 14.74 4.96
N PHE A 33 4.25 14.08 4.70
CA PHE A 33 5.38 14.68 4.01
C PHE A 33 5.03 15.04 2.55
N VAL A 34 4.12 14.30 1.92
CA VAL A 34 3.61 14.64 0.58
C VAL A 34 3.02 16.05 0.60
N GLN A 35 2.12 16.32 1.55
CA GLN A 35 1.51 17.65 1.70
C GLN A 35 2.52 18.73 2.06
N LYS A 36 3.45 18.43 2.98
CA LYS A 36 4.49 19.37 3.40
C LYS A 36 5.35 19.82 2.23
N GLU A 37 5.80 18.89 1.40
CA GLU A 37 6.64 19.20 0.24
C GLU A 37 5.85 19.92 -0.87
N MET A 38 4.58 19.56 -1.10
CA MET A 38 3.72 20.33 -2.01
C MET A 38 3.56 21.79 -1.57
N ASN A 39 3.33 22.02 -0.27
CA ASN A 39 3.19 23.37 0.29
C ASN A 39 4.49 24.19 0.17
N ARG A 40 5.65 23.53 0.12
CA ARG A 40 6.98 24.15 -0.07
C ARG A 40 7.31 24.41 -1.55
N GLY A 41 6.51 23.89 -2.48
CA GLY A 41 6.80 23.90 -3.91
C GLY A 41 7.76 22.79 -4.37
N ASN A 42 8.23 21.95 -3.46
CA ASN A 42 9.18 20.85 -3.66
C ASN A 42 8.50 19.65 -4.33
N SER A 43 8.36 19.71 -5.65
CA SER A 43 7.46 18.80 -6.38
C SER A 43 8.06 17.42 -6.59
N LEU A 44 9.39 17.32 -6.67
CA LEU A 44 10.08 16.05 -6.82
C LEU A 44 10.03 15.26 -5.51
N GLU A 45 10.27 15.92 -4.39
CA GLU A 45 10.20 15.34 -3.06
C GLU A 45 8.77 14.93 -2.72
N ALA A 46 7.76 15.75 -3.05
CA ALA A 46 6.36 15.38 -2.90
C ALA A 46 6.01 14.11 -3.69
N LEU A 47 6.46 14.02 -4.95
CA LEU A 47 6.26 12.84 -5.78
C LEU A 47 6.99 11.61 -5.22
N GLU A 48 8.20 11.78 -4.71
CA GLU A 48 8.99 10.70 -4.13
C GLU A 48 8.33 10.15 -2.86
N TYR A 49 7.89 11.01 -1.93
CA TYR A 49 7.13 10.59 -0.76
C TYR A 49 5.81 9.91 -1.15
N TYR A 50 5.12 10.42 -2.18
CA TYR A 50 3.89 9.81 -2.67
C TYR A 50 4.14 8.37 -3.16
N ARG A 51 5.21 8.14 -3.92
CA ARG A 51 5.54 6.80 -4.44
C ARG A 51 6.03 5.86 -3.33
N THR A 52 6.94 6.32 -2.48
CA THR A 52 7.67 5.46 -1.52
C THR A 52 6.99 5.27 -0.17
N MET A 53 6.11 6.19 0.23
CA MET A 53 5.37 6.12 1.49
C MET A 53 3.89 5.82 1.25
N VAL A 54 3.24 6.51 0.31
CA VAL A 54 1.80 6.39 0.14
C VAL A 54 1.42 5.20 -0.74
N ILE A 55 1.91 5.16 -1.98
CA ILE A 55 1.62 4.06 -2.91
C ILE A 55 2.21 2.74 -2.39
N ALA A 56 3.45 2.74 -1.91
CA ALA A 56 4.07 1.53 -1.37
C ALA A 56 3.25 0.91 -0.23
N SER A 57 2.76 1.74 0.70
CA SER A 57 1.94 1.27 1.83
C SER A 57 0.55 0.81 1.39
N LEU A 58 -0.06 1.52 0.44
CA LEU A 58 -1.34 1.11 -0.15
C LEU A 58 -1.23 -0.25 -0.84
N VAL A 59 -0.16 -0.47 -1.62
CA VAL A 59 0.09 -1.76 -2.27
C VAL A 59 0.22 -2.87 -1.24
N GLU A 60 0.96 -2.63 -0.17
CA GLU A 60 1.18 -3.62 0.88
C GLU A 60 -0.13 -4.03 1.57
N VAL A 61 -0.98 -3.06 1.98
CA VAL A 61 -2.28 -3.39 2.59
C VAL A 61 -3.24 -4.07 1.62
N LEU A 62 -3.23 -3.67 0.33
CA LEU A 62 -4.06 -4.33 -0.68
C LEU A 62 -3.62 -5.79 -0.88
N ARG A 63 -2.32 -6.07 -0.83
CA ARG A 63 -1.84 -7.46 -0.85
C ARG A 63 -2.26 -8.22 0.38
N ILE A 64 -2.14 -7.65 1.57
CA ILE A 64 -2.63 -8.32 2.78
C ILE A 64 -4.12 -8.68 2.65
N LYS A 65 -4.92 -7.77 2.11
CA LYS A 65 -6.35 -7.96 1.90
C LYS A 65 -6.68 -9.05 0.87
N TYR A 66 -6.03 -9.04 -0.30
CA TYR A 66 -6.41 -9.91 -1.43
C TYR A 66 -5.53 -11.16 -1.58
N TYR A 67 -4.27 -11.10 -1.17
CA TYR A 67 -3.30 -12.20 -1.26
C TYR A 67 -2.13 -12.04 -0.26
N SER A 68 -2.33 -12.49 0.98
CA SER A 68 -1.37 -12.30 2.07
C SER A 68 -0.02 -13.03 1.96
N PRO A 69 0.15 -14.19 1.28
CA PRO A 69 1.44 -14.88 1.23
C PRO A 69 2.58 -14.06 0.62
N HIS A 70 2.26 -13.11 -0.27
CA HIS A 70 3.21 -12.22 -0.93
C HIS A 70 2.98 -10.75 -0.54
N TYR A 71 2.64 -10.48 0.73
CA TYR A 71 2.35 -9.12 1.18
C TYR A 71 3.51 -8.13 0.94
N ASP A 72 4.76 -8.60 1.02
CA ASP A 72 5.98 -7.80 0.90
C ASP A 72 6.55 -7.73 -0.53
N PHE A 73 5.88 -8.32 -1.53
CA PHE A 73 6.36 -8.38 -2.92
C PHE A 73 6.20 -7.07 -3.70
N ARG A 74 5.68 -6.01 -3.08
CA ARG A 74 5.52 -4.68 -3.68
C ARG A 74 4.74 -4.75 -5.00
N MET A 75 5.26 -4.26 -6.12
CA MET A 75 4.53 -4.32 -7.40
C MET A 75 4.65 -5.66 -8.13
N ARG A 76 5.48 -6.60 -7.65
CA ARG A 76 5.75 -7.85 -8.36
C ARG A 76 4.52 -8.74 -8.41
N TYR A 77 4.14 -9.22 -9.59
CA TYR A 77 2.97 -10.09 -9.81
C TYR A 77 1.61 -9.46 -9.49
N ILE A 78 1.52 -8.13 -9.33
CA ILE A 78 0.27 -7.48 -8.93
C ILE A 78 -0.90 -7.73 -9.90
N ASN A 79 -0.60 -7.88 -11.19
CA ASN A 79 -1.59 -8.20 -12.23
C ASN A 79 -2.15 -9.63 -12.15
N HIS A 80 -1.48 -10.53 -11.43
CA HIS A 80 -1.87 -11.92 -11.27
C HIS A 80 -2.53 -12.20 -9.92
N GLU A 81 -2.18 -11.42 -8.90
CA GLU A 81 -2.53 -11.69 -7.50
C GLU A 81 -3.65 -10.78 -6.96
N LEU A 82 -3.89 -9.62 -7.59
CA LEU A 82 -4.97 -8.71 -7.19
C LEU A 82 -6.10 -8.71 -8.23
N PRO A 83 -7.35 -8.43 -7.82
CA PRO A 83 -8.47 -8.30 -8.75
C PRO A 83 -8.21 -7.21 -9.82
N PRO A 84 -8.59 -7.43 -11.09
CA PRO A 84 -8.31 -6.48 -12.18
C PRO A 84 -8.80 -5.05 -11.93
N GLU A 85 -9.95 -4.90 -11.29
CA GLU A 85 -10.53 -3.60 -10.92
C GLU A 85 -9.70 -2.85 -9.86
N ILE A 86 -9.08 -3.60 -8.95
CA ILE A 86 -8.17 -3.05 -7.92
C ILE A 86 -6.86 -2.61 -8.59
N VAL A 87 -6.32 -3.46 -9.47
CA VAL A 87 -5.11 -3.14 -10.26
C VAL A 87 -5.34 -1.89 -11.10
N LYS A 88 -6.45 -1.79 -11.84
CA LYS A 88 -6.78 -0.62 -12.65
C LYS A 88 -6.88 0.67 -11.83
N LYS A 89 -7.48 0.59 -10.64
CA LYS A 89 -7.58 1.74 -9.75
C LYS A 89 -6.21 2.15 -9.19
N LEU A 90 -5.36 1.18 -8.83
CA LEU A 90 -3.99 1.43 -8.39
C LEU A 90 -3.13 2.03 -9.50
N GLU A 91 -3.26 1.52 -10.73
CA GLU A 91 -2.57 2.05 -11.91
C GLU A 91 -2.89 3.52 -12.11
N ASN A 92 -4.19 3.89 -12.04
CA ASN A 92 -4.61 5.28 -12.11
C ASN A 92 -3.93 6.14 -11.04
N LEU A 93 -3.76 5.65 -9.81
CA LEU A 93 -3.06 6.41 -8.76
C LEU A 93 -1.56 6.58 -9.04
N CYS A 94 -0.91 5.62 -9.69
CA CYS A 94 0.54 5.65 -9.94
C CYS A 94 0.97 6.70 -10.98
N PHE A 95 0.14 6.96 -11.99
CA PHE A 95 0.48 7.89 -13.08
C PHE A 95 0.01 9.30 -12.78
N VAL A 96 0.93 10.21 -12.44
CA VAL A 96 0.62 11.59 -12.06
C VAL A 96 1.12 12.56 -13.14
N ARG A 97 0.25 13.46 -13.62
CA ARG A 97 0.54 14.42 -14.70
C ARG A 97 1.02 15.79 -14.20
N GLY A 98 0.81 16.12 -12.93
CA GLY A 98 1.13 17.43 -12.37
C GLY A 98 0.81 17.54 -10.88
N LYS A 99 1.04 18.74 -10.31
CA LYS A 99 0.93 18.98 -8.86
C LYS A 99 -0.50 18.88 -8.36
N GLU A 100 -1.45 19.43 -9.12
CA GLU A 100 -2.88 19.42 -8.79
C GLU A 100 -3.42 17.99 -8.79
N GLU A 101 -2.97 17.18 -9.76
CA GLU A 101 -3.33 15.77 -9.81
C GLU A 101 -2.67 14.96 -8.70
N LEU A 102 -1.41 15.27 -8.36
CA LEU A 102 -0.71 14.65 -7.22
C LEU A 102 -1.50 14.85 -5.93
N GLN A 103 -1.92 16.08 -5.64
CA GLN A 103 -2.71 16.42 -4.46
C GLN A 103 -4.01 15.61 -4.40
N ARG A 104 -4.75 15.53 -5.51
CA ARG A 104 -6.00 14.77 -5.59
C ARG A 104 -5.76 13.27 -5.36
N LYS A 105 -4.76 12.70 -6.05
CA LYS A 105 -4.42 11.26 -5.97
C LYS A 105 -3.82 10.88 -4.62
N TYR A 106 -3.12 11.79 -3.96
CA TYR A 106 -2.67 11.64 -2.58
C TYR A 106 -3.87 11.46 -1.63
N LEU A 107 -4.86 12.34 -1.69
CA LEU A 107 -6.06 12.24 -0.85
C LEU A 107 -6.87 10.97 -1.14
N GLU A 108 -7.01 10.60 -2.42
CA GLU A 108 -7.67 9.37 -2.84
C GLU A 108 -6.95 8.12 -2.29
N ALA A 109 -5.62 8.08 -2.39
CA ALA A 109 -4.80 6.98 -1.88
C ALA A 109 -4.85 6.90 -0.35
N LEU A 110 -4.81 8.04 0.35
CA LEU A 110 -4.94 8.13 1.81
C LEU A 110 -6.28 7.54 2.28
N GLN A 111 -7.39 7.97 1.67
CA GLN A 111 -8.72 7.44 1.99
C GLN A 111 -8.83 5.94 1.69
N TRP A 112 -8.21 5.48 0.60
CA TRP A 112 -8.23 4.07 0.27
C TRP A 112 -7.39 3.23 1.23
N PHE A 113 -6.19 3.69 1.60
CA PHE A 113 -5.35 3.04 2.59
C PHE A 113 -6.10 2.87 3.91
N ASN A 114 -6.70 3.94 4.43
CA ASN A 114 -7.44 3.88 5.70
C ASN A 114 -8.59 2.86 5.67
N ARG A 115 -9.35 2.80 4.56
CA ARG A 115 -10.40 1.79 4.38
C ARG A 115 -9.84 0.38 4.30
N ALA A 116 -8.79 0.16 3.49
CA ALA A 116 -8.17 -1.14 3.34
C ALA A 116 -7.56 -1.65 4.66
N MET A 117 -7.01 -0.76 5.49
CA MET A 117 -6.53 -1.10 6.83
C MET A 117 -7.67 -1.61 7.73
N VAL A 118 -8.80 -0.90 7.78
CA VAL A 118 -9.97 -1.32 8.58
C VAL A 118 -10.50 -2.67 8.09
N GLU A 119 -10.65 -2.84 6.78
CA GLU A 119 -11.14 -4.09 6.18
C GLU A 119 -10.20 -5.27 6.43
N SER A 120 -8.88 -5.04 6.41
CA SER A 120 -7.86 -6.07 6.66
C SER A 120 -7.75 -6.45 8.13
N SER A 121 -8.07 -5.53 9.05
CA SER A 121 -8.17 -5.81 10.48
C SER A 121 -9.49 -6.50 10.85
N ALA A 122 -10.60 -6.19 10.16
CA ALA A 122 -11.94 -6.73 10.46
C ALA A 122 -12.21 -8.10 9.84
N SER A 123 -11.51 -8.50 8.78
CA SER A 123 -11.69 -9.82 8.14
C SER A 123 -11.14 -11.01 8.97
N LYS A 124 -10.80 -10.78 10.24
CA LYS A 124 -10.20 -11.75 11.16
C LYS A 124 -10.99 -11.96 12.47
N GLU A 125 -12.16 -11.33 12.64
CA GLU A 125 -13.17 -11.65 13.68
C GLU A 125 -14.24 -12.61 13.14
#